data_AF-K0VQU1-F1
#
_entry.id   AF-K0VQU1-F1
#
_cell.length_a   1.000
_cell.length_b   1.000
_cell.length_c   1.000
_cell.angle_alpha   90.00
_cell.angle_beta   90.00
_cell.angle_gamma   90.00
#
_symmetry.space_group_name_H-M   'P 1'
#
loop_
_entity.id
_entity.type
_entity.pdbx_description
1 polymer ?
#
loop_
_entity_poly.entity_id
_entity_poly.type
_entity_poly.pdbx_seq_one_letter_code
_entity_poly.pdbx_strand_id
1 'polypeptide(L)' 'GSVRQPRVQERGARLGIIGMRERLALLGGRIEIVAGASGGTCVRAVAPLQGETISA' A
#
# COMPACT_ATOMS: atom_id res chain seq x y z
N GLY A 1 -4.63 4.82 41.16
CA GLY A 1 -4.82 5.77 40.05
C GLY A 1 -4.33 5.11 38.77
N SER A 2 -5.19 4.97 37.76
CA SER A 2 -4.78 4.40 36.47
C SER A 2 -4.08 5.49 35.65
N VAL A 3 -2.76 5.35 35.49
CA VAL A 3 -1.95 6.24 34.66
C VAL A 3 -2.37 6.00 33.21
N ARG A 4 -3.09 6.97 32.62
CA ARG A 4 -3.38 6.97 31.19
C ARG A 4 -2.05 7.12 30.45
N GLN A 5 -1.55 6.04 29.88
CA GLN A 5 -0.38 6.07 29.01
C GLN A 5 -0.67 7.01 27.81
N PRO A 6 0.27 7.89 27.43
CA PRO A 6 0.12 8.69 26.23
C PRO A 6 0.09 7.74 25.03
N ARG A 7 -0.99 7.78 24.24
CA ARG A 7 -1.02 7.08 22.96
C ARG A 7 0.04 7.73 22.08
N VAL A 8 1.22 7.12 22.00
CA VAL A 8 2.18 7.42 20.94
C VAL A 8 1.43 7.16 19.65
N GLN A 9 0.95 8.25 19.03
CA GLN A 9 0.32 8.16 17.73
C GLN A 9 1.44 7.91 16.74
N GLU A 10 1.75 6.64 16.53
CA GLU A 10 2.78 6.16 15.63
C GLU A 10 2.56 6.81 14.26
N ARG A 11 3.52 7.64 13.84
CA ARG A 11 3.48 8.36 12.55
C ARG A 11 3.44 7.41 11.34
N GLY A 12 3.63 6.11 11.55
CA GLY A 12 3.46 5.05 10.55
C GLY A 12 2.02 4.74 10.16
N ALA A 13 1.02 5.16 10.94
CA ALA A 13 -0.39 4.88 10.66
C ALA A 13 -1.03 5.78 9.58
N ARG A 14 -0.28 6.69 8.93
CA ARG A 14 -0.86 7.78 8.10
C ARG A 14 -0.66 7.66 6.60
N LEU A 15 0.22 6.77 6.12
CA LEU A 15 0.52 6.74 4.68
C LEU A 15 -0.49 5.91 3.89
N GLY A 16 -1.01 4.81 4.45
CA GLY A 16 -2.05 3.99 3.81
C GLY A 16 -1.77 3.72 2.34
N ILE A 17 -2.66 4.20 1.46
CA ILE A 17 -2.56 4.08 0.00
C ILE A 17 -1.32 4.77 -0.58
N ILE A 18 -0.90 5.91 -0.02
CA ILE A 18 0.31 6.62 -0.48
C ILE A 18 1.53 5.72 -0.27
N GLY A 19 1.66 5.15 0.93
CA GLY A 19 2.74 4.22 1.24
C GLY A 19 2.67 2.91 0.44
N MET A 20 1.47 2.45 0.08
CA MET A 20 1.32 1.31 -0.83
C MET A 20 1.78 1.65 -2.25
N ARG A 21 1.47 2.86 -2.74
CA ARG A 21 1.89 3.32 -4.07
C ARG A 21 3.41 3.42 -4.16
N GLU A 22 4.04 4.04 -3.17
CA GLU A 22 5.50 4.17 -3.09
C GLU A 22 6.18 2.79 -3.10
N ARG A 23 5.69 1.86 -2.28
CA ARG A 23 6.23 0.49 -2.23
C ARG A 23 6.07 -0.27 -3.53
N LEU A 24 4.93 -0.13 -4.23
CA LEU A 24 4.74 -0.78 -5.52
C LEU A 24 5.62 -0.16 -6.61
N ALA A 25 5.83 1.16 -6.60
CA ALA A 25 6.73 1.82 -7.53
C ALA A 25 8.17 1.27 -7.43
N LEU A 26 8.65 1.01 -6.21
CA LEU A 26 9.97 0.37 -5.99
C LEU A 26 10.08 -1.03 -6.62
N LEU A 27 8.96 -1.74 -6.75
CA LEU A 27 8.89 -3.06 -7.38
C LEU A 27 8.64 -3.01 -8.89
N GLY A 28 8.60 -1.82 -9.50
CA GLY A 28 8.16 -1.64 -10.90
C GLY A 28 6.64 -1.86 -11.09
N GLY A 29 5.89 -1.87 -9.99
CA GLY A 29 4.44 -1.99 -9.95
C GLY A 29 3.72 -0.64 -9.92
N ARG A 30 2.39 -0.69 -9.81
CA ARG A 30 1.52 0.50 -9.74
C ARG A 30 0.23 0.26 -8.98
N ILE A 31 -0.44 1.34 -8.58
CA ILE A 31 -1.79 1.35 -8.01
C ILE A 31 -2.70 2.30 -8.79
N GLU A 32 -3.92 1.83 -9.08
CA GLU A 32 -5.02 2.61 -9.65
C GLU A 32 -6.21 2.59 -8.66
N ILE A 33 -6.89 3.72 -8.50
CA ILE A 33 -8.15 3.81 -7.73
C ILE A 33 -9.23 4.25 -8.69
N VAL A 34 -10.28 3.45 -8.82
CA VAL A 34 -11.40 3.69 -9.72
C VAL A 34 -12.73 3.46 -8.99
N ALA A 35 -13.82 3.95 -9.56
CA ALA A 35 -15.16 3.61 -9.07
C ALA A 35 -15.42 2.10 -9.26
N GLY A 36 -16.05 1.46 -8.28
CA GLY A 36 -16.47 0.07 -8.38
C GLY A 36 -17.64 -0.09 -9.36
N ALA A 37 -17.66 -1.19 -10.11
CA ALA A 37 -18.67 -1.45 -11.15
C ALA A 37 -20.11 -1.49 -10.61
N SER A 38 -20.30 -1.87 -9.35
CA SER A 38 -21.57 -1.90 -8.63
C SER A 38 -21.66 -0.83 -7.54
N GLY A 39 -20.85 0.23 -7.64
CA GLY A 39 -20.66 1.23 -6.60
C GLY A 39 -19.46 0.95 -5.69
N GLY A 40 -19.16 1.90 -4.80
CA GLY A 40 -17.99 1.84 -3.91
C GLY A 40 -16.66 2.15 -4.60
N THR A 41 -15.56 1.80 -3.94
CA THR A 41 -14.19 2.10 -4.37
C THR A 41 -13.47 0.81 -4.76
N CYS A 42 -12.92 0.75 -5.97
CA CYS A 42 -12.05 -0.32 -6.41
C CYS A 42 -10.59 0.15 -6.38
N VAL A 43 -9.73 -0.61 -5.72
CA VAL A 43 -8.28 -0.39 -5.72
C VAL A 43 -7.63 -1.53 -6.47
N ARG A 44 -6.90 -1.22 -7.56
CA ARG A 44 -6.16 -2.19 -8.35
C ARG A 44 -4.67 -2.00 -8.11
N ALA A 45 -4.00 -3.05 -7.67
CA ALA A 45 -2.56 -3.08 -7.47
C ALA A 45 -1.94 -4.11 -8.43
N VAL A 46 -0.87 -3.74 -9.13
CA VAL A 46 -0.14 -4.62 -10.05
C VAL A 46 1.32 -4.61 -9.66
N ALA A 47 1.90 -5.79 -9.46
CA ALA A 47 3.34 -5.99 -9.28
C ALA A 47 3.83 -6.99 -10.34
N PRO A 48 5.05 -6.81 -10.88
CA PRO A 48 5.70 -7.86 -11.65
C PRO A 48 5.85 -9.12 -10.79
N LEU A 49 5.60 -10.29 -11.37
CA LEU A 49 6.09 -11.53 -10.80
C LEU A 49 7.62 -11.51 -10.90
N GLN A 50 8.31 -12.09 -9.92
CA GLN A 50 9.74 -12.31 -10.09
C GLN A 50 9.93 -13.15 -11.34
N GLY A 51 10.48 -12.54 -12.39
CA GLY A 51 10.99 -13.29 -13.52
C GLY A 51 12.05 -14.23 -12.95
N GLU A 52 11.96 -15.50 -13.31
CA GLU A 52 13.08 -16.40 -13.20
C GLU A 52 14.30 -15.63 -13.72
N THR A 53 15.30 -15.38 -12.86
CA THR A 53 16.56 -14.81 -13.31
C THR A 53 17.14 -15.82 -14.27
N ILE A 54 16.85 -15.68 -15.55
CA ILE A 54 17.62 -16.36 -16.59
C ILE A 54 18.95 -15.62 -16.58
N SER A 55 19.86 -16.09 -15.72
CA SER A 55 21.26 -15.73 -15.80
C SER A 55 21.74 -16.11 -17.20
N ALA A 56 22.00 -15.10 -18.01
CA ALA A 56 22.73 -15.23 -19.28
C ALA A 56 24.24 -15.21 -18.99
#